data_AF-A0A925S6U8-F1
#
_entry.id   AF-A0A925S6U8-F1
#
_cell.length_a   1.000
_cell.length_b   1.000
_cell.length_c   1.000
_cell.angle_alpha   90.00
_cell.angle_beta   90.00
_cell.angle_gamma   90.00
#
_symmetry.space_group_name_H-M   'P 1'
#
loop_
_entity.id
_entity.type
_entity.pdbx_description
1 polymer ?
#
loop_
_entity_poly.entity_id
_entity_poly.type
_entity_poly.pdbx_seq_one_letter_code
_entity_poly.pdbx_strand_id
1 'polypeptide(L)'
;DGKELYVQISANSSQWESRLYVAVATEIFELGITKCLIGTRGLFGEGWDSQSLNTLIDLTTTTSPVSVKQLRGRSIRIHTKDPLGGRKVANNWDVICIAPSLEKGLNDYHRFVRKHDGFYGIADDGQIECGVGHVHPSFSELTPAEVFASAIDLNNEMLKRALVRDQIYDLWKVGQPYHNRTLGCVEVSSLRKLNLTPAYLRRNIGYKEHAKEMRAALGGIYAEHAAIGSITALAVGAGSAFFGMPILLAALPFVASALVAFKRHSFLFTRFQEQVCEPGTVEASLSDMAISLLASLKRVRQLPNHIKRDSIKISQRSDGSYRVFLDDVEVAHSKIFTTAFKEMMSPVGNQPYLIPKYEYALPYPDGDRQSKDAVKRKRLFFKSYLRGSAQPRIATYHVVPKILARSQKGRDAFQECWNKYVSPGFVLETETKPEILQKYFGIGPSLAERLLWE
;
A
#
# COMPACT_ATOMS: atom_id res chain seq x y z
N ASP A 1 1.74 32.18 49.71
CA ASP A 1 2.14 33.17 48.68
C ASP A 1 1.35 32.95 47.40
N GLY A 2 0.16 33.54 47.34
CA GLY A 2 -0.74 33.45 46.19
C GLY A 2 -0.20 34.26 45.02
N LYS A 3 0.59 33.62 44.14
CA LYS A 3 0.89 34.18 42.83
C LYS A 3 -0.40 34.18 42.02
N GLU A 4 -0.91 35.36 41.69
CA GLU A 4 -1.93 35.49 40.66
C GLU A 4 -1.39 34.87 39.36
N LEU A 5 -2.07 33.83 38.89
CA LEU A 5 -1.68 33.06 37.71
C LEU A 5 -2.11 33.73 36.39
N TYR A 6 -2.76 34.88 36.47
CA TYR A 6 -3.19 35.68 35.34
C TYR A 6 -2.98 37.16 35.62
N VAL A 7 -2.67 37.92 34.58
CA VAL A 7 -2.62 39.38 34.61
C VAL A 7 -3.76 39.89 33.75
N GLN A 8 -4.69 40.63 34.36
CA GLN A 8 -5.75 41.29 33.62
C GLN A 8 -5.26 42.68 33.19
N ILE A 9 -5.26 42.91 31.88
CA ILE A 9 -5.01 44.24 31.31
C ILE A 9 -6.37 44.88 31.04
N SER A 10 -6.69 45.93 31.78
CA SER A 10 -7.80 46.83 31.52
C SER A 10 -7.25 48.23 31.24
N ALA A 11 -8.00 49.01 30.47
CA ALA A 11 -7.65 50.39 30.20
C ALA A 11 -8.85 51.30 30.49
N ASN A 12 -8.57 52.47 31.04
CA ASN A 12 -9.59 53.45 31.45
C ASN A 12 -9.96 54.42 30.32
N SER A 13 -9.53 54.15 29.10
CA SER A 13 -9.71 55.00 27.92
C SER A 13 -10.62 54.32 26.91
N SER A 14 -11.48 55.10 26.26
CA SER A 14 -12.27 54.64 25.11
C SER A 14 -11.40 54.20 23.92
N GLN A 15 -10.10 54.55 23.92
CA GLN A 15 -9.14 54.11 22.91
C GLN A 15 -8.73 52.63 23.04
N TRP A 16 -9.19 51.92 24.10
CA TRP A 16 -8.99 50.48 24.27
C TRP A 16 -9.91 49.66 23.36
N GLU A 17 -9.75 49.87 22.06
CA GLU A 17 -10.49 49.21 21.01
C GLU A 17 -9.73 48.02 20.45
N SER A 18 -10.41 47.18 19.66
CA SER A 18 -9.87 45.96 19.05
C SER A 18 -8.53 46.13 18.38
N ARG A 19 -8.34 47.26 17.70
CA ARG A 19 -7.07 47.57 17.02
C ARG A 19 -5.89 47.64 17.99
N LEU A 20 -6.07 48.24 19.17
CA LEU A 20 -4.98 48.48 20.11
C LEU A 20 -4.60 47.21 20.87
N TYR A 21 -5.59 46.52 21.46
CA TYR A 21 -5.28 45.34 22.26
C TYR A 21 -4.86 44.12 21.40
N VAL A 22 -5.32 44.02 20.15
CA VAL A 22 -4.80 43.01 19.21
C VAL A 22 -3.35 43.31 18.82
N ALA A 23 -2.99 44.58 18.59
CA ALA A 23 -1.60 44.95 18.31
C ALA A 23 -0.68 44.61 19.49
N VAL A 24 -1.07 44.97 20.71
CA VAL A 24 -0.30 44.63 21.93
C VAL A 24 -0.17 43.11 22.10
N ALA A 25 -1.26 42.35 21.97
CA ALA A 25 -1.21 40.90 22.07
C ALA A 25 -0.31 40.27 20.99
N THR A 26 -0.33 40.85 19.77
CA THR A 26 0.53 40.40 18.67
C THR A 26 1.99 40.67 18.97
N GLU A 27 2.35 41.86 19.46
CA GLU A 27 3.73 42.19 19.80
C GLU A 27 4.28 41.31 20.92
N ILE A 28 3.49 41.08 21.98
CA ILE A 28 3.85 40.17 23.07
C ILE A 28 4.08 38.73 22.55
N PHE A 29 3.29 38.30 21.57
CA PHE A 29 3.42 36.97 20.95
C PHE A 29 4.62 36.87 20.00
N GLU A 30 4.86 37.88 19.15
CA GLU A 30 6.03 37.95 18.25
C GLU A 30 7.35 38.05 19.02
N LEU A 31 7.36 38.73 20.18
CA LEU A 31 8.51 38.76 21.09
C LEU A 31 8.71 37.44 21.86
N GLY A 32 7.77 36.49 21.76
CA GLY A 32 7.83 35.21 22.46
C GLY A 32 7.60 35.30 23.97
N ILE A 33 7.12 36.44 24.47
CA ILE A 33 6.76 36.64 25.89
C ILE A 33 5.61 35.71 26.27
N THR A 34 4.61 35.58 25.38
CA THR A 34 3.60 34.52 25.45
C THR A 34 3.75 33.55 24.28
N LYS A 35 3.49 32.28 24.55
CA LYS A 35 3.47 31.20 23.54
C LYS A 35 2.06 30.79 23.12
N CYS A 36 1.04 31.34 23.77
CA CYS A 36 -0.35 30.97 23.55
C CYS A 36 -1.24 32.21 23.63
N LEU A 37 -2.15 32.32 22.65
CA LEU A 37 -3.20 33.32 22.63
C LEU A 37 -4.54 32.58 22.47
N ILE A 38 -5.51 32.96 23.28
CA ILE A 38 -6.88 32.45 23.22
C ILE A 38 -7.78 33.61 22.85
N GLY A 39 -8.63 33.42 21.84
CA GLY A 39 -9.57 34.46 21.43
C GLY A 39 -10.59 33.95 20.44
N THR A 40 -11.56 34.80 20.14
CA THR A 40 -12.68 34.44 19.28
C THR A 40 -12.33 34.61 17.80
N ARG A 41 -13.13 34.00 16.93
CA ARG A 41 -13.04 34.23 15.48
C ARG A 41 -13.19 35.70 15.12
N GLY A 42 -13.99 36.50 15.85
CA GLY A 42 -14.11 37.94 15.58
C GLY A 42 -12.80 38.68 15.84
N LEU A 43 -12.10 38.32 16.92
CA LEU A 43 -10.83 38.93 17.32
C LEU A 43 -9.67 38.55 16.40
N PHE A 44 -9.56 37.26 16.06
CA PHE A 44 -8.42 36.72 15.32
C PHE A 44 -8.74 36.27 13.90
N GLY A 45 -9.95 36.49 13.40
CA GLY A 45 -10.41 36.04 12.07
C GLY A 45 -10.55 37.17 11.05
N GLU A 46 -10.55 38.45 11.46
CA GLU A 46 -10.81 39.60 10.58
C GLU A 46 -9.61 40.51 10.33
N GLY A 47 -8.39 40.15 10.75
CA GLY A 47 -7.22 40.98 10.43
C GLY A 47 -5.93 40.70 11.17
N TRP A 48 -5.93 39.78 12.15
CA TRP A 48 -4.72 39.42 12.87
C TRP A 48 -3.64 38.86 11.93
N ASP A 49 -2.44 39.44 11.98
CA ASP A 49 -1.28 39.04 11.20
C ASP A 49 -0.13 38.72 12.16
N SER A 50 0.14 37.43 12.35
CA SER A 50 1.28 36.95 13.13
C SER A 50 2.09 35.98 12.28
N GLN A 51 3.35 36.33 12.03
CA GLN A 51 4.27 35.49 11.26
C GLN A 51 4.90 34.42 12.13
N SER A 52 5.00 34.63 13.45
CA SER A 52 5.53 33.64 14.38
C SER A 52 4.54 32.51 14.71
N LEU A 53 3.25 32.65 14.39
CA LEU A 53 2.23 31.64 14.66
C LEU A 53 2.51 30.33 13.93
N ASN A 54 2.89 29.28 14.66
CA ASN A 54 3.19 27.95 14.10
C ASN A 54 2.19 26.86 14.52
N THR A 55 1.22 27.17 15.38
CA THR A 55 0.24 26.19 15.86
C THR A 55 -1.12 26.86 16.02
N LEU A 56 -2.14 26.33 15.36
CA LEU A 56 -3.53 26.77 15.46
C LEU A 56 -4.35 25.63 16.07
N ILE A 57 -5.11 25.91 17.12
CA ILE A 57 -6.09 24.98 17.68
C ILE A 57 -7.48 25.54 17.40
N ASP A 58 -8.18 24.92 16.45
CA ASP A 58 -9.48 25.34 15.98
C ASP A 58 -10.60 24.68 16.79
N LEU A 59 -11.23 25.46 17.66
CA LEU A 59 -12.43 25.11 18.43
C LEU A 59 -13.72 25.64 17.77
N THR A 60 -13.63 26.22 16.58
CA THR A 60 -14.76 26.88 15.92
C THR A 60 -15.68 25.88 15.23
N THR A 61 -16.95 26.27 15.11
CA THR A 61 -18.00 25.49 14.45
C THR A 61 -18.07 25.74 12.94
N THR A 62 -17.19 26.59 12.39
CA THR A 62 -17.26 27.03 11.00
C THR A 62 -16.75 25.97 10.04
N THR A 63 -17.55 25.65 9.01
CA THR A 63 -17.18 24.68 7.95
C THR A 63 -17.09 25.29 6.57
N SER A 64 -17.36 26.59 6.41
CA SER A 64 -17.25 27.24 5.10
C SER A 64 -15.81 27.13 4.60
N PRO A 65 -15.57 26.60 3.37
CA PRO A 65 -14.22 26.44 2.85
C PRO A 65 -13.41 27.74 2.85
N VAL A 66 -14.05 28.88 2.60
CA VAL A 66 -13.40 30.19 2.63
C VAL A 66 -12.91 30.52 4.04
N SER A 67 -13.77 30.37 5.04
CA SER A 67 -13.41 30.66 6.43
C SER A 67 -12.35 29.70 6.98
N VAL A 68 -12.42 28.41 6.65
CA VAL A 68 -11.40 27.42 7.03
C VAL A 68 -10.04 27.78 6.42
N LYS A 69 -10.01 28.11 5.11
CA LYS A 69 -8.78 28.55 4.43
C LYS A 69 -8.25 29.86 5.00
N GLN A 70 -9.10 30.82 5.35
CA GLN A 70 -8.68 32.07 5.99
C GLN A 70 -8.09 31.85 7.38
N LEU A 71 -8.72 30.99 8.20
CA LEU A 71 -8.25 30.68 9.55
C LEU A 71 -6.90 29.96 9.51
N ARG A 72 -6.80 28.87 8.76
CA ARG A 72 -5.56 28.09 8.60
C ARG A 72 -4.49 28.84 7.81
N GLY A 73 -4.89 29.75 6.91
CA GLY A 73 -4.01 30.61 6.13
C GLY A 73 -3.16 31.57 6.98
N ARG A 74 -3.56 31.81 8.24
CA ARG A 74 -2.81 32.65 9.19
C ARG A 74 -1.57 31.94 9.72
N SER A 75 -1.68 30.66 10.07
CA SER A 75 -0.58 29.90 10.66
C SER A 75 0.49 29.51 9.64
N ILE A 76 0.13 29.31 8.37
CA ILE A 76 1.06 28.87 7.31
C ILE A 76 1.94 30.00 6.72
N ARG A 77 1.76 31.25 7.16
CA ARG A 77 2.58 32.38 6.68
C ARG A 77 4.04 32.15 7.04
N ILE A 78 4.95 32.37 6.09
CA ILE A 78 6.39 32.24 6.31
C ILE A 78 6.90 33.48 7.03
N HIS A 79 7.72 33.29 8.05
CA HIS A 79 8.42 34.38 8.72
C HIS A 79 9.72 34.67 7.98
N THR A 80 9.78 35.77 7.24
CA THR A 80 10.92 36.07 6.36
C THR A 80 12.11 36.71 7.09
N LYS A 81 11.91 37.20 8.32
CA LYS A 81 12.93 37.90 9.10
C LYS A 81 13.66 37.00 10.11
N ASP A 82 13.15 35.80 10.37
CA ASP A 82 13.77 34.81 11.23
C ASP A 82 14.45 33.72 10.38
N PRO A 83 15.74 33.44 10.58
CA PRO A 83 16.43 32.33 9.92
C PRO A 83 15.73 30.97 10.09
N LEU A 84 15.05 30.72 11.22
CA LEU A 84 14.26 29.51 11.45
C LEU A 84 12.91 29.54 10.72
N GLY A 85 12.45 30.72 10.31
CA GLY A 85 11.20 30.93 9.60
C GLY A 85 11.16 30.31 8.21
N GLY A 86 12.32 30.13 7.55
CA GLY A 86 12.42 29.52 6.22
C GLY A 86 12.01 28.04 6.18
N ARG A 87 12.12 27.34 7.31
CA ARG A 87 11.69 25.93 7.49
C ARG A 87 10.44 25.79 8.37
N LYS A 88 9.69 26.88 8.57
CA LYS A 88 8.50 26.87 9.42
C LYS A 88 7.44 25.90 8.89
N VAL A 89 6.97 25.04 9.78
CA VAL A 89 5.78 24.19 9.57
C VAL A 89 4.71 24.59 10.58
N ALA A 90 3.47 24.69 10.10
CA ALA A 90 2.32 24.99 10.94
C ALA A 90 1.51 23.73 11.28
N ASN A 91 1.28 23.49 12.58
CA ASN A 91 0.38 22.43 13.04
C ASN A 91 -1.03 23.02 13.23
N ASN A 92 -1.98 22.58 12.41
CA ASN A 92 -3.38 22.98 12.51
C ASN A 92 -4.21 21.85 13.12
N TRP A 93 -4.71 22.06 14.32
CA TRP A 93 -5.50 21.09 15.08
C TRP A 93 -6.98 21.42 14.99
N ASP A 94 -7.81 20.41 14.80
CA ASP A 94 -9.25 20.45 15.08
C ASP A 94 -9.52 19.65 16.34
N VAL A 95 -10.26 20.22 17.29
CA VAL A 95 -10.73 19.47 18.46
C VAL A 95 -12.14 19.00 18.19
N ILE A 96 -12.35 17.68 18.31
CA ILE A 96 -13.61 17.03 17.99
C ILE A 96 -14.15 16.27 19.20
N CYS A 97 -15.44 16.42 19.45
CA CYS A 97 -16.17 15.62 20.42
C CYS A 97 -16.91 14.51 19.67
N ILE A 98 -16.71 13.25 20.09
CA ILE A 98 -17.41 12.10 19.51
C ILE A 98 -18.11 11.36 20.65
N ALA A 99 -19.43 11.26 20.55
CA ALA A 99 -20.26 10.58 21.54
C ALA A 99 -21.35 9.74 20.82
N PRO A 100 -21.02 8.54 20.31
CA PRO A 100 -21.94 7.77 19.46
C PRO A 100 -23.27 7.38 20.14
N SER A 101 -23.31 7.37 21.48
CA SER A 101 -24.49 7.07 22.29
C SER A 101 -25.50 8.21 22.38
N LEU A 102 -25.17 9.41 21.90
CA LEU A 102 -26.05 10.59 21.95
C LEU A 102 -26.61 10.91 20.57
N GLU A 103 -27.89 11.32 20.50
CA GLU A 103 -28.61 11.64 19.26
C GLU A 103 -27.84 12.59 18.31
N LYS A 104 -27.11 13.55 18.87
CA LYS A 104 -26.33 14.56 18.15
C LYS A 104 -24.82 14.44 18.38
N GLY A 105 -24.36 13.35 18.96
CA GLY A 105 -22.97 13.19 19.40
C GLY A 105 -21.94 12.98 18.29
N LEU A 106 -22.38 12.89 17.03
CA LEU A 106 -21.50 12.81 15.85
C LEU A 106 -21.41 14.13 15.06
N ASN A 107 -22.12 15.18 15.49
CA ASN A 107 -22.18 16.45 14.78
C ASN A 107 -20.80 17.09 14.58
N ASP A 108 -19.93 17.03 15.60
CA ASP A 108 -18.58 17.58 15.52
C ASP A 108 -17.67 16.74 14.62
N TYR A 109 -17.84 15.42 14.59
CA TYR A 109 -17.13 14.55 13.63
C TYR A 109 -17.51 14.89 12.18
N HIS A 110 -18.80 14.99 11.87
CA HIS A 110 -19.25 15.38 10.53
C HIS A 110 -18.82 16.80 10.16
N ARG A 111 -18.72 17.69 11.15
CA ARG A 111 -18.17 19.03 10.97
C ARG A 111 -16.70 18.98 10.57
N PHE A 112 -15.91 18.18 11.28
CA PHE A 112 -14.50 17.92 10.96
C PHE A 112 -14.33 17.38 9.54
N VAL A 113 -15.12 16.38 9.13
CA VAL A 113 -15.11 15.85 7.76
C VAL A 113 -15.34 16.98 6.74
N ARG A 114 -16.38 17.80 6.95
CA ARG A 114 -16.67 18.95 6.06
C ARG A 114 -15.58 20.02 6.04
N LYS A 115 -14.90 20.29 7.16
CA LYS A 115 -13.77 21.24 7.19
C LYS A 115 -12.63 20.79 6.29
N HIS A 116 -12.41 19.48 6.16
CA HIS A 116 -11.32 18.90 5.37
C HIS A 116 -11.71 18.57 3.92
N ASP A 117 -13.01 18.57 3.57
CA ASP A 117 -13.57 18.26 2.23
C ASP A 117 -13.14 19.23 1.10
N GLY A 118 -12.35 20.25 1.40
CA GLY A 118 -11.75 21.14 0.40
C GLY A 118 -10.40 21.69 0.84
N PHE A 119 -9.75 21.00 1.78
CA PHE A 119 -8.47 21.39 2.36
C PHE A 119 -7.43 20.34 2.04
N TYR A 120 -6.31 20.81 1.46
CA TYR A 120 -5.19 19.97 1.09
C TYR A 120 -4.16 19.96 2.21
N GLY A 121 -3.70 18.77 2.57
CA GLY A 121 -2.63 18.58 3.53
C GLY A 121 -1.65 17.52 3.07
N ILE A 122 -0.45 17.54 3.63
CA ILE A 122 0.55 16.51 3.42
C ILE A 122 0.17 15.25 4.21
N ALA A 123 0.06 14.12 3.52
CA ALA A 123 -0.08 12.81 4.15
C ALA A 123 1.28 12.33 4.69
N ASP A 124 1.22 11.29 5.50
CA ASP A 124 2.36 10.59 6.09
C ASP A 124 3.31 9.96 5.06
N ASP A 125 2.78 9.59 3.89
CA ASP A 125 3.54 9.06 2.75
C ASP A 125 4.12 10.15 1.82
N GLY A 126 3.95 11.44 2.18
CA GLY A 126 4.45 12.58 1.42
C GLY A 126 3.61 12.96 0.21
N GLN A 127 2.42 12.38 0.02
CA GLN A 127 1.47 12.82 -0.99
C GLN A 127 0.58 13.95 -0.46
N ILE A 128 0.17 14.86 -1.33
CA ILE A 128 -0.78 15.92 -0.97
C ILE A 128 -2.19 15.38 -1.21
N GLU A 129 -2.98 15.32 -0.15
CA GLU A 129 -4.33 14.74 -0.16
C GLU A 129 -5.37 15.77 0.29
N CYS A 130 -6.57 15.69 -0.31
CA CYS A 130 -7.74 16.47 0.10
C CYS A 130 -8.72 15.57 0.86
N GLY A 131 -9.26 16.04 1.97
CA GLY A 131 -10.15 15.25 2.83
C GLY A 131 -9.46 14.75 4.10
N VAL A 132 -10.17 13.97 4.92
CA VAL A 132 -9.70 13.59 6.27
C VAL A 132 -8.49 12.66 6.29
N GLY A 133 -8.18 11.97 5.20
CA GLY A 133 -7.06 11.02 5.16
C GLY A 133 -5.68 11.66 5.30
N HIS A 134 -5.50 12.95 4.98
CA HIS A 134 -4.23 13.64 5.26
C HIS A 134 -3.98 13.84 6.77
N VAL A 135 -5.05 13.89 7.57
CA VAL A 135 -4.98 14.02 9.02
C VAL A 135 -4.52 12.70 9.62
N HIS A 136 -5.20 11.61 9.27
CA HIS A 136 -4.83 10.25 9.63
C HIS A 136 -5.42 9.26 8.61
N PRO A 137 -4.66 8.27 8.11
CA PRO A 137 -5.12 7.33 7.09
C PRO A 137 -6.41 6.59 7.47
N SER A 138 -6.52 6.17 8.73
CA SER A 138 -7.69 5.43 9.21
C SER A 138 -9.01 6.20 9.11
N PHE A 139 -9.01 7.54 9.04
CA PHE A 139 -10.24 8.33 8.91
C PHE A 139 -10.94 8.17 7.55
N SER A 140 -10.24 7.66 6.53
CA SER A 140 -10.84 7.33 5.24
C SER A 140 -11.81 6.14 5.33
N GLU A 141 -11.66 5.28 6.34
CA GLU A 141 -12.35 3.99 6.39
C GLU A 141 -13.15 3.77 7.68
N LEU A 142 -12.61 4.21 8.81
CA LEU A 142 -13.23 3.97 10.11
C LEU A 142 -14.56 4.71 10.22
N THR A 143 -15.55 4.01 10.77
CA THR A 143 -16.79 4.61 11.22
C THR A 143 -16.54 5.53 12.42
N PRO A 144 -17.40 6.52 12.68
CA PRO A 144 -17.24 7.40 13.85
C PRO A 144 -17.18 6.64 15.18
N ALA A 145 -17.83 5.48 15.28
CA ALA A 145 -17.78 4.62 16.47
C ALA A 145 -16.42 3.93 16.64
N GLU A 146 -15.80 3.47 15.55
CA GLU A 146 -14.46 2.91 15.58
C GLU A 146 -13.41 3.98 15.88
N VAL A 147 -13.57 5.18 15.31
CA VAL A 147 -12.73 6.34 15.67
C VAL A 147 -12.82 6.65 17.17
N PHE A 148 -14.03 6.61 17.74
CA PHE A 148 -14.21 6.79 19.19
C PHE A 148 -13.50 5.71 20.00
N ALA A 149 -13.61 4.43 19.58
CA ALA A 149 -12.95 3.32 20.26
C ALA A 149 -11.42 3.42 20.24
N SER A 150 -10.85 3.95 19.15
CA SER A 150 -9.40 4.11 18.97
C SER A 150 -8.87 5.51 19.30
N ALA A 151 -9.67 6.39 19.92
CA ALA A 151 -9.34 7.82 20.08
C ALA A 151 -8.03 8.06 20.86
N ILE A 152 -7.74 7.24 21.87
CA ILE A 152 -6.51 7.36 22.68
C ILE A 152 -5.28 7.10 21.82
N ASP A 153 -5.30 6.04 21.01
CA ASP A 153 -4.18 5.66 20.16
C ASP A 153 -3.96 6.69 19.04
N LEU A 154 -5.05 7.13 18.40
CA LEU A 154 -5.02 8.19 17.38
C LEU A 154 -4.43 9.49 17.94
N ASN A 155 -4.87 9.93 19.13
CA ASN A 155 -4.34 11.13 19.77
C ASN A 155 -2.85 11.00 20.09
N ASN A 156 -2.40 9.84 20.58
CA ASN A 156 -1.00 9.59 20.87
C ASN A 156 -0.13 9.60 19.60
N GLU A 157 -0.62 9.02 18.50
CA GLU A 157 0.06 9.06 17.20
C GLU A 157 0.16 10.49 16.66
N MET A 158 -0.94 11.24 16.68
CA MET A 158 -0.97 12.63 16.21
C MET A 158 -0.08 13.55 17.04
N LEU A 159 -0.02 13.36 18.37
CA LEU A 159 0.90 14.11 19.23
C LEU A 159 2.36 13.82 18.91
N LYS A 160 2.72 12.57 18.63
CA LYS A 160 4.08 12.22 18.17
C LYS A 160 4.39 12.85 16.81
N ARG A 161 3.44 12.78 15.86
CA ARG A 161 3.57 13.39 14.53
C ARG A 161 3.79 14.90 14.61
N ALA A 162 3.14 15.57 15.55
CA ALA A 162 3.28 17.02 15.73
C ALA A 162 4.69 17.48 16.16
N LEU A 163 5.52 16.58 16.70
CA LEU A 163 6.88 16.87 17.15
C LEU A 163 7.92 16.81 16.02
N VAL A 164 7.66 16.09 14.92
CA VAL A 164 8.62 15.86 13.82
C VAL A 164 8.51 16.89 12.70
N ARG A 165 8.54 18.18 13.05
CA ARG A 165 8.32 19.30 12.10
C ARG A 165 9.31 19.34 10.93
N ASP A 166 10.59 19.06 11.16
CA ASP A 166 11.59 19.07 10.09
C ASP A 166 11.32 17.99 9.04
N GLN A 167 10.91 16.80 9.47
CA GLN A 167 10.53 15.71 8.56
C GLN A 167 9.29 16.10 7.75
N ILE A 168 8.29 16.72 8.40
CA ILE A 168 7.08 17.22 7.70
C ILE A 168 7.45 18.29 6.67
N TYR A 169 8.38 19.19 6.97
CA TYR A 169 8.87 20.17 6.01
C TYR A 169 9.47 19.50 4.77
N ASP A 170 10.31 18.49 4.98
CA ASP A 170 10.96 17.78 3.87
C ASP A 170 9.94 17.02 3.00
N LEU A 171 8.86 16.49 3.59
CA LEU A 171 7.75 15.87 2.85
C LEU A 171 7.02 16.84 1.91
N TRP A 172 6.89 18.12 2.30
CA TRP A 172 6.29 19.14 1.42
C TRP A 172 7.11 19.41 0.16
N LYS A 173 8.41 19.07 0.16
CA LYS A 173 9.31 19.26 -1.00
C LYS A 173 9.25 20.69 -1.56
N VAL A 174 9.19 21.68 -0.67
CA VAL A 174 9.08 23.09 -1.05
C VAL A 174 10.22 23.47 -2.01
N GLY A 175 9.87 24.10 -3.13
CA GLY A 175 10.81 24.48 -4.19
C GLY A 175 11.05 23.42 -5.26
N GLN A 176 10.54 22.19 -5.11
CA GLN A 176 10.57 21.18 -6.17
C GLN A 176 9.37 21.31 -7.12
N PRO A 177 9.50 20.87 -8.38
CA PRO A 177 8.38 20.84 -9.32
C PRO A 177 7.25 19.94 -8.81
N TYR A 178 6.00 20.38 -8.99
CA TYR A 178 4.80 19.60 -8.69
C TYR A 178 3.74 19.80 -9.78
N HIS A 179 2.87 18.80 -9.95
CA HIS A 179 1.73 18.90 -10.84
C HIS A 179 0.51 19.42 -10.07
N ASN A 180 0.05 20.62 -10.41
CA ASN A 180 -1.14 21.24 -9.80
C ASN A 180 -2.44 20.62 -10.34
N ARG A 181 -2.63 19.31 -10.13
CA ARG A 181 -3.78 18.53 -10.61
C ARG A 181 -4.19 17.54 -9.54
N THR A 182 -5.49 17.39 -9.33
CA THR A 182 -6.05 16.34 -8.48
C THR A 182 -6.24 15.06 -9.28
N LEU A 183 -5.65 13.98 -8.78
CA LEU A 183 -5.74 12.65 -9.37
C LEU A 183 -6.63 11.76 -8.50
N GLY A 184 -7.24 10.75 -9.12
CA GLY A 184 -7.95 9.72 -8.38
C GLY A 184 -6.97 8.82 -7.64
N CYS A 185 -7.40 8.29 -6.49
CA CYS A 185 -6.62 7.39 -5.65
C CYS A 185 -7.53 6.26 -5.14
N VAL A 186 -6.97 5.07 -5.00
CA VAL A 186 -7.61 3.94 -4.31
C VAL A 186 -6.76 3.54 -3.12
N GLU A 187 -7.35 3.58 -1.93
CA GLU A 187 -6.74 3.04 -0.70
C GLU A 187 -7.20 1.60 -0.49
N VAL A 188 -6.26 0.77 -0.05
CA VAL A 188 -6.45 -0.67 0.19
C VAL A 188 -5.87 -1.01 1.55
N SER A 189 -6.70 -1.05 2.58
CA SER A 189 -6.31 -1.26 3.98
C SER A 189 -6.13 -2.71 4.39
N SER A 190 -6.91 -3.63 3.84
CA SER A 190 -6.88 -5.04 4.23
C SER A 190 -6.56 -5.94 3.06
N LEU A 191 -5.33 -6.45 3.03
CA LEU A 191 -4.93 -7.51 2.11
C LEU A 191 -4.57 -8.77 2.89
N ARG A 192 -5.19 -9.87 2.47
CA ARG A 192 -4.85 -11.20 2.98
C ARG A 192 -3.35 -11.44 2.85
N LYS A 193 -2.76 -12.10 3.86
CA LYS A 193 -1.39 -12.62 3.76
C LYS A 193 -1.24 -13.48 2.51
N LEU A 194 -0.38 -13.03 1.60
CA LEU A 194 -0.11 -13.70 0.33
C LEU A 194 0.58 -15.04 0.55
N ASN A 195 0.15 -16.05 -0.19
CA ASN A 195 0.90 -17.30 -0.31
C ASN A 195 1.89 -17.21 -1.48
N LEU A 196 2.51 -18.33 -1.84
CA LEU A 196 3.52 -18.35 -2.88
C LEU A 196 2.88 -18.22 -4.26
N THR A 197 3.30 -17.23 -5.04
CA THR A 197 3.01 -17.14 -6.48
C THR A 197 4.33 -17.02 -7.22
N PRO A 198 4.91 -18.17 -7.64
CA PRO A 198 6.20 -18.18 -8.34
C PRO A 198 6.22 -17.25 -9.55
N ALA A 199 7.30 -16.49 -9.73
CA ALA A 199 7.37 -15.40 -10.73
C ALA A 199 7.13 -15.86 -12.18
N TYR A 200 7.50 -17.10 -12.53
CA TYR A 200 7.35 -17.66 -13.89
C TYR A 200 5.91 -18.04 -14.22
N LEU A 201 5.09 -18.36 -13.21
CA LEU A 201 3.65 -18.55 -13.40
C LEU A 201 2.96 -17.26 -13.81
N ARG A 202 3.53 -16.10 -13.42
CA ARG A 202 3.06 -14.80 -13.88
C ARG A 202 3.30 -14.64 -15.38
N ARG A 203 4.45 -15.09 -15.89
CA ARG A 203 4.86 -14.89 -17.31
C ARG A 203 4.19 -15.84 -18.31
N ASN A 204 3.04 -16.43 -17.96
CA ASN A 204 2.30 -17.39 -18.78
C ASN A 204 3.12 -18.62 -19.22
N ILE A 205 4.19 -18.95 -18.49
CA ILE A 205 4.91 -20.22 -18.69
C ILE A 205 4.16 -21.28 -17.90
N GLY A 206 3.80 -22.39 -18.56
CA GLY A 206 3.13 -23.49 -17.89
C GLY A 206 4.00 -24.00 -16.74
N TYR A 207 3.45 -24.06 -15.51
CA TYR A 207 4.16 -24.56 -14.33
C TYR A 207 4.90 -25.88 -14.58
N LYS A 208 4.25 -26.81 -15.30
CA LYS A 208 4.82 -28.13 -15.62
C LYS A 208 6.03 -28.05 -16.55
N GLU A 209 6.05 -27.09 -17.47
CA GLU A 209 7.18 -26.86 -18.39
C GLU A 209 8.35 -26.29 -17.63
N HIS A 210 8.12 -25.26 -16.80
CA HIS A 210 9.17 -24.70 -15.96
C HIS A 210 9.76 -25.72 -14.97
N ALA A 211 8.91 -26.55 -14.35
CA ALA A 211 9.38 -27.64 -13.50
C ALA A 211 10.21 -28.68 -14.29
N LYS A 212 9.88 -28.92 -15.57
CA LYS A 212 10.65 -29.81 -16.46
C LYS A 212 12.02 -29.22 -16.78
N GLU A 213 12.11 -27.93 -17.09
CA GLU A 213 13.36 -27.21 -17.33
C GLU A 213 14.28 -27.25 -16.09
N MET A 214 13.74 -26.97 -14.91
CA MET A 214 14.50 -27.03 -13.67
C MET A 214 15.01 -28.46 -13.37
N ARG A 215 14.18 -29.49 -13.61
CA ARG A 215 14.63 -30.89 -13.49
C ARG A 215 15.77 -31.20 -14.46
N ALA A 216 15.64 -30.78 -15.71
CA ALA A 216 16.66 -31.01 -16.73
C ALA A 216 17.99 -30.32 -16.34
N ALA A 217 17.94 -29.09 -15.84
CA ALA A 217 19.11 -28.37 -15.35
C ALA A 217 19.76 -29.07 -14.15
N LEU A 218 18.96 -29.52 -13.17
CA LEU A 218 19.47 -30.25 -12.00
C LEU A 218 20.07 -31.62 -12.37
N GLY A 219 19.41 -32.37 -13.25
CA GLY A 219 19.89 -33.66 -13.74
C GLY A 219 21.12 -33.55 -14.64
N GLY A 220 21.19 -32.48 -15.44
CA GLY A 220 22.30 -32.19 -16.36
C GLY A 220 23.65 -32.07 -15.66
N ILE A 221 23.69 -31.54 -14.42
CA ILE A 221 24.92 -31.42 -13.62
C ILE A 221 25.55 -32.80 -13.38
N TYR A 222 24.74 -33.79 -13.00
CA TYR A 222 25.25 -35.15 -12.76
C TYR A 222 25.71 -35.81 -14.05
N ALA A 223 24.98 -35.62 -15.16
CA ALA A 223 25.38 -36.17 -16.45
C ALA A 223 26.70 -35.57 -16.96
N GLU A 224 26.86 -34.25 -16.89
CA GLU A 224 28.07 -33.53 -17.28
C GLU A 224 29.28 -33.99 -16.45
N HIS A 225 29.14 -34.07 -15.12
CA HIS A 225 30.24 -34.42 -14.24
C HIS A 225 30.53 -35.93 -14.21
N ALA A 226 29.54 -36.78 -14.50
CA ALA A 226 29.78 -38.20 -14.75
C ALA A 226 30.59 -38.42 -16.03
N ALA A 227 30.30 -37.67 -17.11
CA ALA A 227 31.08 -37.73 -18.35
C ALA A 227 32.53 -37.26 -18.13
N ILE A 228 32.72 -36.09 -17.50
CA ILE A 228 34.05 -35.55 -17.17
C ILE A 228 34.82 -36.51 -16.26
N GLY A 229 34.16 -37.04 -15.23
CA GLY A 229 34.74 -38.00 -14.29
C GLY A 229 35.17 -39.30 -14.97
N SER A 230 34.38 -39.80 -15.92
CA SER A 230 34.68 -41.03 -16.66
C SER A 230 35.86 -40.83 -17.63
N ILE A 231 35.90 -39.71 -18.35
CA ILE A 231 37.00 -39.39 -19.28
C ILE A 231 38.32 -39.21 -18.51
N THR A 232 38.27 -38.47 -17.39
CA THR A 232 39.47 -38.25 -16.56
C THR A 232 39.93 -39.52 -15.84
N ALA A 233 39.02 -40.37 -15.37
CA ALA A 233 39.34 -41.68 -14.81
C ALA A 233 40.03 -42.60 -15.84
N LEU A 234 39.53 -42.63 -17.09
CA LEU A 234 40.15 -43.40 -18.18
C LEU A 234 41.57 -42.90 -18.49
N ALA A 235 41.77 -41.59 -18.59
CA ALA A 235 43.09 -41.00 -18.84
C ALA A 235 44.10 -41.32 -17.73
N VAL A 236 43.68 -41.19 -16.45
CA VAL A 236 44.51 -41.52 -15.29
C VAL A 236 44.79 -43.02 -15.21
N GLY A 237 43.81 -43.87 -15.53
CA GLY A 237 43.99 -45.32 -15.59
C GLY A 237 44.99 -45.75 -16.66
N ALA A 238 44.90 -45.20 -17.86
CA ALA A 238 45.85 -45.46 -18.94
C ALA A 238 47.28 -45.02 -18.57
N GLY A 239 47.43 -43.84 -17.98
CA GLY A 239 48.73 -43.37 -17.47
C GLY A 239 49.27 -44.25 -16.33
N SER A 240 48.41 -44.69 -15.42
CA SER A 240 48.80 -45.56 -14.30
C SER A 240 49.32 -46.91 -14.78
N ALA A 241 48.68 -47.50 -15.80
CA ALA A 241 49.14 -48.74 -16.43
C ALA A 241 50.49 -48.56 -17.15
N PHE A 242 50.73 -47.40 -17.76
CA PHE A 242 51.99 -47.10 -18.45
C PHE A 242 53.17 -46.89 -17.48
N PHE A 243 52.94 -46.28 -16.32
CA PHE A 243 53.97 -45.95 -15.33
C PHE A 243 54.06 -46.94 -14.14
N GLY A 244 53.32 -48.05 -14.15
CA GLY A 244 53.36 -49.07 -13.10
C GLY A 244 52.74 -48.65 -11.76
N MET A 245 51.83 -47.67 -11.77
CA MET A 245 51.15 -47.16 -10.58
C MET A 245 49.86 -47.95 -10.26
N PRO A 246 49.39 -47.95 -9.00
CA PRO A 246 48.15 -48.64 -8.63
C PRO A 246 46.93 -48.11 -9.40
N ILE A 247 46.18 -48.99 -10.05
CA ILE A 247 44.98 -48.68 -10.85
C ILE A 247 43.89 -47.98 -10.01
N LEU A 248 43.88 -48.18 -8.69
CA LEU A 248 42.96 -47.52 -7.75
C LEU A 248 43.00 -45.99 -7.83
N LEU A 249 44.12 -45.39 -8.28
CA LEU A 249 44.24 -43.95 -8.50
C LEU A 249 43.27 -43.42 -9.57
N ALA A 250 42.82 -44.26 -10.51
CA ALA A 250 41.83 -43.90 -11.53
C ALA A 250 40.43 -43.62 -10.95
N ALA A 251 40.13 -44.06 -9.72
CA ALA A 251 38.86 -43.78 -9.07
C ALA A 251 38.80 -42.37 -8.45
N LEU A 252 39.94 -41.77 -8.10
CA LEU A 252 40.00 -40.47 -7.44
C LEU A 252 39.37 -39.32 -8.27
N PRO A 253 39.64 -39.19 -9.59
CA PRO A 253 38.99 -38.17 -10.42
C PRO A 253 37.47 -38.34 -10.48
N PHE A 254 36.98 -39.57 -10.51
CA PHE A 254 35.55 -39.85 -10.54
C PHE A 254 34.87 -39.45 -9.23
N VAL A 255 35.46 -39.81 -8.09
CA VAL A 255 34.97 -39.41 -6.76
C VAL A 255 35.03 -37.89 -6.58
N ALA A 256 36.12 -37.24 -7.00
CA ALA A 256 36.25 -35.78 -6.96
C ALA A 256 35.18 -35.09 -7.82
N SER A 257 34.95 -35.58 -9.05
CA SER A 257 33.91 -35.09 -9.94
C SER A 257 32.50 -35.26 -9.35
N ALA A 258 32.22 -36.40 -8.72
CA ALA A 258 30.95 -36.66 -8.02
C ALA A 258 30.73 -35.72 -6.83
N LEU A 259 31.77 -35.40 -6.05
CA LEU A 259 31.70 -34.42 -4.96
C LEU A 259 31.44 -33.00 -5.47
N VAL A 260 32.09 -32.59 -6.57
CA VAL A 260 31.82 -31.30 -7.21
C VAL A 260 30.38 -31.25 -7.75
N ALA A 261 29.91 -32.35 -8.35
CA ALA A 261 28.54 -32.47 -8.85
C ALA A 261 27.53 -32.32 -7.71
N PHE A 262 27.77 -32.98 -6.58
CA PHE A 262 26.92 -32.87 -5.39
C PHE A 262 26.87 -31.45 -4.83
N LYS A 263 28.02 -30.76 -4.76
CA LYS A 263 28.09 -29.36 -4.31
C LYS A 263 27.37 -28.42 -5.28
N ARG A 264 27.60 -28.54 -6.59
CA ARG A 264 26.94 -27.73 -7.63
C ARG A 264 25.43 -27.98 -7.69
N HIS A 265 25.01 -29.24 -7.63
CA HIS A 265 23.60 -29.59 -7.56
C HIS A 265 22.93 -29.00 -6.32
N SER A 266 23.55 -29.15 -5.15
CA SER A 266 23.01 -28.60 -3.90
C SER A 266 22.92 -27.07 -3.93
N PHE A 267 23.93 -26.41 -4.50
CA PHE A 267 23.91 -24.95 -4.70
C PHE A 267 22.79 -24.51 -5.65
N LEU A 268 22.68 -25.13 -6.82
CA LEU A 268 21.64 -24.80 -7.81
C LEU A 268 20.24 -25.09 -7.26
N PHE A 269 20.06 -26.21 -6.56
CA PHE A 269 18.81 -26.59 -5.91
C PHE A 269 18.38 -25.54 -4.90
N THR A 270 19.29 -25.05 -4.06
CA THR A 270 18.99 -24.01 -3.07
C THR A 270 18.63 -22.68 -3.75
N ARG A 271 19.36 -22.27 -4.80
CA ARG A 271 19.02 -21.06 -5.56
C ARG A 271 17.64 -21.14 -6.21
N PHE A 272 17.32 -22.26 -6.86
CA PHE A 272 15.98 -22.46 -7.43
C PHE A 272 14.90 -22.50 -6.36
N GLN A 273 15.17 -23.17 -5.23
CA GLN A 273 14.24 -23.16 -4.10
C GLN A 273 13.98 -21.74 -3.60
N GLU A 274 15.01 -20.92 -3.46
CA GLU A 274 14.87 -19.53 -3.03
C GLU A 274 14.01 -18.72 -4.00
N GLN A 275 14.28 -18.81 -5.31
CA GLN A 275 13.51 -18.12 -6.35
C GLN A 275 12.03 -18.56 -6.41
N VAL A 276 11.74 -19.84 -6.20
CA VAL A 276 10.35 -20.36 -6.22
C VAL A 276 9.60 -20.03 -4.94
N CYS A 277 10.29 -20.12 -3.80
CA CYS A 277 9.68 -20.07 -2.47
C CYS A 277 9.81 -18.70 -1.80
N GLU A 278 10.16 -17.66 -2.55
CA GLU A 278 10.09 -16.29 -2.09
C GLU A 278 8.62 -15.82 -2.12
N PRO A 279 8.00 -15.53 -0.96
CA PRO A 279 6.66 -14.97 -0.94
C PRO A 279 6.68 -13.60 -1.60
N GLY A 280 5.72 -13.36 -2.51
CA GLY A 280 5.55 -12.04 -3.10
C GLY A 280 5.19 -11.02 -2.01
N THR A 281 5.69 -9.80 -2.15
CA THR A 281 5.24 -8.68 -1.31
C THR A 281 3.84 -8.25 -1.71
N VAL A 282 3.11 -7.66 -0.77
CA VAL A 282 1.77 -7.10 -1.01
C VAL A 282 1.83 -6.03 -2.11
N GLU A 283 2.82 -5.15 -2.01
CA GLU A 283 3.13 -4.13 -3.02
C GLU A 283 3.36 -4.74 -4.42
N ALA A 284 4.16 -5.81 -4.53
CA ALA A 284 4.39 -6.46 -5.82
C ALA A 284 3.10 -7.07 -6.39
N SER A 285 2.25 -7.67 -5.55
CA SER A 285 0.96 -8.20 -6.00
C SER A 285 0.01 -7.08 -6.45
N LEU A 286 -0.03 -5.95 -5.74
CA LEU A 286 -0.81 -4.78 -6.14
C LEU A 286 -0.29 -4.19 -7.45
N SER A 287 1.03 -4.08 -7.59
CA SER A 287 1.69 -3.63 -8.82
C SER A 287 1.33 -4.53 -9.99
N ASP A 288 1.39 -5.86 -9.84
CA ASP A 288 1.04 -6.79 -10.91
C ASP A 288 -0.44 -6.66 -11.34
N MET A 289 -1.35 -6.50 -10.37
CA MET A 289 -2.77 -6.29 -10.65
C MET A 289 -3.01 -4.93 -11.33
N ALA A 290 -2.34 -3.87 -10.88
CA ALA A 290 -2.40 -2.54 -11.48
C ALA A 290 -1.83 -2.53 -12.91
N ILE A 291 -0.70 -3.22 -13.15
CA ILE A 291 -0.10 -3.37 -14.49
C ILE A 291 -1.02 -4.17 -15.41
N SER A 292 -1.63 -5.25 -14.92
CA SER A 292 -2.62 -6.03 -15.66
C SER A 292 -3.79 -5.15 -16.09
N LEU A 293 -4.35 -4.38 -15.16
CA LEU A 293 -5.45 -3.47 -15.44
C LEU A 293 -5.03 -2.39 -16.44
N LEU A 294 -3.91 -1.71 -16.24
CA LEU A 294 -3.39 -0.70 -17.16
C LEU A 294 -3.19 -1.28 -18.56
N ALA A 295 -2.57 -2.45 -18.69
CA ALA A 295 -2.35 -3.11 -19.97
C ALA A 295 -3.67 -3.47 -20.67
N SER A 296 -4.67 -3.95 -19.92
CA SER A 296 -5.99 -4.27 -20.47
C SER A 296 -6.73 -3.03 -20.98
N LEU A 297 -6.70 -1.92 -20.23
CA LEU A 297 -7.32 -0.65 -20.61
C LEU A 297 -6.67 -0.05 -21.85
N LYS A 298 -5.34 -0.14 -21.98
CA LYS A 298 -4.60 0.26 -23.18
C LYS A 298 -4.99 -0.58 -24.40
N ARG A 299 -5.14 -1.90 -24.23
CA ARG A 299 -5.51 -2.82 -25.32
C ARG A 299 -6.91 -2.57 -25.87
N VAL A 300 -7.84 -2.13 -25.02
CA VAL A 300 -9.22 -1.74 -25.40
C VAL A 300 -9.31 -0.25 -25.81
N ARG A 301 -8.17 0.47 -25.88
CA ARG A 301 -8.07 1.90 -26.23
C ARG A 301 -8.85 2.83 -25.28
N GLN A 302 -9.08 2.40 -24.04
CA GLN A 302 -9.65 3.26 -22.98
C GLN A 302 -8.58 4.15 -22.34
N LEU A 303 -7.31 3.77 -22.47
CA LEU A 303 -6.17 4.58 -22.05
C LEU A 303 -5.14 4.69 -23.20
N PRO A 304 -4.46 5.84 -23.34
CA PRO A 304 -3.42 6.02 -24.35
C PRO A 304 -2.23 5.06 -24.23
N ASN A 305 -1.62 4.74 -25.37
CA ASN A 305 -0.47 3.83 -25.42
C ASN A 305 0.82 4.40 -24.80
N HIS A 306 0.95 5.72 -24.72
CA HIS A 306 2.15 6.38 -24.18
C HIS A 306 2.26 6.32 -22.65
N ILE A 307 1.17 6.00 -21.94
CA ILE A 307 1.19 5.86 -20.48
C ILE A 307 2.10 4.68 -20.12
N LYS A 308 3.14 4.97 -19.34
CA LYS A 308 4.16 3.99 -18.94
C LYS A 308 3.71 3.21 -17.70
N ARG A 309 4.37 2.10 -17.42
CA ARG A 309 4.14 1.34 -16.18
C ARG A 309 4.61 2.12 -14.95
N ASP A 310 5.66 2.92 -15.10
CA ASP A 310 6.27 3.73 -14.04
C ASP A 310 5.37 4.87 -13.53
N SER A 311 4.31 5.17 -14.30
CA SER A 311 3.21 6.06 -13.89
C SER A 311 2.35 5.45 -12.78
N ILE A 312 2.38 4.13 -12.57
CA ILE A 312 1.69 3.50 -11.44
C ILE A 312 2.52 3.79 -10.18
N LYS A 313 1.92 4.49 -9.22
CA LYS A 313 2.53 4.76 -7.92
C LYS A 313 1.81 3.96 -6.85
N ILE A 314 2.59 3.29 -6.03
CA ILE A 314 2.13 2.56 -4.86
C ILE A 314 2.92 3.07 -3.66
N SER A 315 2.23 3.50 -2.61
CA SER A 315 2.84 3.91 -1.34
C SER A 315 2.13 3.20 -0.19
N GLN A 316 2.89 2.84 0.84
CA GLN A 316 2.34 2.28 2.08
C GLN A 316 2.19 3.41 3.10
N ARG A 317 1.06 3.45 3.81
CA ARG A 317 0.75 4.43 4.86
C ARG A 317 1.07 3.88 6.26
N SER A 318 1.02 4.74 7.27
CA SER A 318 1.38 4.44 8.67
C SER A 318 0.50 3.37 9.31
N ASP A 319 -0.76 3.26 8.88
CA ASP A 319 -1.71 2.23 9.29
C ASP A 319 -1.51 0.89 8.56
N GLY A 320 -0.56 0.81 7.63
CA GLY A 320 -0.29 -0.36 6.82
C GLY A 320 -1.15 -0.49 5.55
N SER A 321 -2.05 0.47 5.30
CA SER A 321 -2.81 0.53 4.05
C SER A 321 -1.91 0.88 2.87
N TYR A 322 -2.34 0.48 1.67
CA TYR A 322 -1.66 0.80 0.42
C TYR A 322 -2.47 1.77 -0.41
N ARG A 323 -1.81 2.81 -0.89
CA ARG A 323 -2.35 3.78 -1.83
C ARG A 323 -1.91 3.41 -3.24
N VAL A 324 -2.86 3.35 -4.17
CA VAL A 324 -2.59 3.07 -5.59
C VAL A 324 -3.20 4.17 -6.45
N PHE A 325 -2.38 4.80 -7.29
CA PHE A 325 -2.83 5.80 -8.24
C PHE A 325 -1.98 5.80 -9.52
N LEU A 326 -2.51 6.46 -10.55
CA LEU A 326 -1.82 6.67 -11.82
C LEU A 326 -1.39 8.14 -11.88
N ASP A 327 -0.08 8.36 -11.85
CA ASP A 327 0.61 9.65 -11.85
C ASP A 327 1.03 10.08 -13.27
N ASP A 328 1.38 11.34 -13.46
CA ASP A 328 1.80 11.93 -14.75
C ASP A 328 0.79 11.74 -15.89
N VAL A 329 -0.51 11.65 -15.57
CA VAL A 329 -1.58 11.46 -16.54
C VAL A 329 -2.64 12.57 -16.44
N GLU A 330 -3.46 12.68 -17.49
CA GLU A 330 -4.66 13.53 -17.43
C GLU A 330 -5.65 13.02 -16.38
N VAL A 331 -6.38 13.96 -15.76
CA VAL A 331 -7.35 13.66 -14.69
C VAL A 331 -8.41 12.66 -15.15
N ALA A 332 -8.85 12.74 -16.41
CA ALA A 332 -9.80 11.80 -17.00
C ALA A 332 -9.25 10.36 -17.03
N HIS A 333 -7.99 10.19 -17.45
CA HIS A 333 -7.32 8.88 -17.51
C HIS A 333 -7.08 8.30 -16.11
N SER A 334 -6.66 9.14 -15.16
CA SER A 334 -6.53 8.75 -13.75
C SER A 334 -7.86 8.24 -13.20
N LYS A 335 -8.96 8.97 -13.46
CA LYS A 335 -10.30 8.58 -13.01
C LYS A 335 -10.76 7.24 -13.59
N ILE A 336 -10.54 7.00 -14.89
CA ILE A 336 -10.87 5.72 -15.53
C ILE A 336 -10.11 4.57 -14.86
N PHE A 337 -8.80 4.74 -14.66
CA PHE A 337 -7.97 3.73 -14.01
C PHE A 337 -8.41 3.48 -12.56
N THR A 338 -8.59 4.53 -11.76
CA THR A 338 -8.93 4.39 -10.32
C THR A 338 -10.32 3.82 -10.12
N THR A 339 -11.30 4.19 -10.96
CA THR A 339 -12.64 3.58 -10.91
C THR A 339 -12.57 2.09 -11.25
N ALA A 340 -11.86 1.71 -12.32
CA ALA A 340 -11.72 0.32 -12.69
C ALA A 340 -10.93 -0.49 -11.64
N PHE A 341 -9.90 0.10 -11.03
CA PHE A 341 -9.10 -0.55 -9.98
C PHE A 341 -9.92 -0.73 -8.70
N LYS A 342 -10.70 0.29 -8.31
CA LYS A 342 -11.65 0.20 -7.19
C LYS A 342 -12.68 -0.90 -7.41
N GLU A 343 -13.23 -1.02 -8.62
CA GLU A 343 -14.16 -2.11 -8.96
C GLU A 343 -13.48 -3.48 -8.83
N MET A 344 -12.27 -3.64 -9.37
CA MET A 344 -11.51 -4.89 -9.30
C MET A 344 -11.19 -5.34 -7.87
N MET A 345 -10.92 -4.37 -6.98
CA MET A 345 -10.60 -4.60 -5.57
C MET A 345 -11.84 -4.64 -4.67
N SER A 346 -13.03 -4.35 -5.21
CA SER A 346 -14.28 -4.38 -4.43
C SER A 346 -14.64 -5.80 -4.00
N PRO A 347 -15.32 -5.96 -2.84
CA PRO A 347 -15.89 -7.24 -2.47
C PRO A 347 -16.78 -7.80 -3.57
N VAL A 348 -16.67 -9.11 -3.81
CA VAL A 348 -17.52 -9.78 -4.78
C VAL A 348 -18.93 -9.92 -4.18
N GLY A 349 -19.91 -9.44 -4.92
CA GLY A 349 -21.34 -9.60 -4.70
C GLY A 349 -21.99 -9.97 -6.04
N ASN A 350 -22.84 -9.11 -6.60
CA ASN A 350 -23.59 -9.38 -7.83
C ASN A 350 -22.88 -8.90 -9.11
N GLN A 351 -21.56 -9.03 -9.22
CA GLN A 351 -20.85 -8.68 -10.45
C GLN A 351 -20.94 -9.82 -11.47
N PRO A 352 -21.10 -9.53 -12.78
CA PRO A 352 -21.36 -10.55 -13.80
C PRO A 352 -20.13 -11.42 -14.13
N TYR A 353 -18.92 -10.88 -13.96
CA TYR A 353 -17.69 -11.55 -14.36
C TYR A 353 -16.62 -11.47 -13.29
N LEU A 354 -16.01 -12.62 -13.00
CA LEU A 354 -14.94 -12.78 -12.01
C LEU A 354 -13.72 -13.45 -12.62
N ILE A 355 -12.54 -13.20 -12.07
CA ILE A 355 -11.31 -13.89 -12.44
C ILE A 355 -10.62 -14.45 -11.18
N PRO A 356 -10.23 -15.73 -11.16
CA PRO A 356 -9.52 -16.30 -10.03
C PRO A 356 -8.05 -15.83 -9.99
N LYS A 357 -7.57 -15.55 -8.78
CA LYS A 357 -6.14 -15.50 -8.47
C LYS A 357 -5.74 -16.82 -7.83
N TYR A 358 -4.80 -17.53 -8.44
CA TYR A 358 -4.27 -18.76 -7.87
C TYR A 358 -2.99 -18.50 -7.09
N GLU A 359 -2.86 -19.17 -5.95
CA GLU A 359 -1.66 -19.17 -5.12
C GLU A 359 -1.34 -20.59 -4.65
N TYR A 360 -0.08 -20.83 -4.33
CA TYR A 360 0.40 -22.10 -3.82
C TYR A 360 0.57 -22.02 -2.31
N ALA A 361 -0.16 -22.88 -1.61
CA ALA A 361 0.04 -23.04 -0.17
C ALA A 361 1.34 -23.83 0.07
N LEU A 362 2.14 -23.37 1.04
CA LEU A 362 3.21 -24.20 1.59
C LEU A 362 2.56 -25.40 2.30
N PRO A 363 3.04 -26.64 2.05
CA PRO A 363 2.49 -27.82 2.71
C PRO A 363 2.60 -27.67 4.23
N TYR A 364 1.47 -27.80 4.92
CA TYR A 364 1.44 -28.07 6.35
C TYR A 364 1.68 -29.58 6.52
N PRO A 365 2.67 -30.02 7.31
CA PRO A 365 2.60 -31.35 7.89
C PRO A 365 1.36 -31.38 8.77
N ASP A 366 0.50 -32.39 8.61
CA ASP A 366 -0.66 -32.58 9.47
C ASP A 366 -0.23 -32.53 10.95
N GLY A 367 -0.91 -31.68 11.73
CA GLY A 367 -0.86 -31.73 13.20
C GLY A 367 0.10 -30.78 13.93
N ASP A 368 1.01 -30.05 13.27
CA ASP A 368 1.95 -29.17 14.01
C ASP A 368 1.74 -27.68 13.71
N ARG A 369 0.92 -27.04 14.53
CA ARG A 369 0.62 -25.59 14.45
C ARG A 369 1.81 -24.70 14.81
N GLN A 370 2.96 -25.23 15.26
CA GLN A 370 4.14 -24.42 15.59
C GLN A 370 5.46 -25.16 15.35
N SER A 371 5.74 -25.61 14.12
CA SER A 371 7.04 -26.24 13.81
C SER A 371 8.07 -25.27 13.21
N LYS A 372 9.25 -25.23 13.86
CA LYS A 372 10.41 -24.33 13.69
C LYS A 372 11.15 -24.33 12.34
N ASP A 373 10.77 -25.13 11.34
CA ASP A 373 11.56 -25.22 10.10
C ASP A 373 10.84 -24.65 8.85
N ALA A 374 10.85 -23.32 8.72
CA ALA A 374 10.48 -22.64 7.47
C ALA A 374 11.26 -23.19 6.25
N VAL A 375 12.53 -23.55 6.45
CA VAL A 375 13.41 -24.13 5.41
C VAL A 375 12.92 -25.49 4.94
N LYS A 376 12.49 -26.37 5.86
CA LYS A 376 11.97 -27.70 5.52
C LYS A 376 10.67 -27.61 4.72
N ARG A 377 9.79 -26.66 5.06
CA ARG A 377 8.54 -26.39 4.32
C ARG A 377 8.81 -25.92 2.90
N LYS A 378 9.70 -24.94 2.71
CA LYS A 378 10.12 -24.48 1.38
C LYS A 378 10.71 -25.63 0.55
N ARG A 379 11.51 -26.51 1.18
CA ARG A 379 12.10 -27.68 0.50
C ARG A 379 11.06 -28.71 0.08
N LEU A 380 10.08 -29.01 0.93
CA LEU A 380 8.98 -29.94 0.60
C LEU A 380 8.12 -29.40 -0.55
N PHE A 381 7.75 -28.12 -0.47
CA PHE A 381 7.04 -27.46 -1.55
C PHE A 381 7.83 -27.51 -2.86
N PHE A 382 9.11 -27.13 -2.83
CA PHE A 382 9.94 -27.13 -4.02
C PHE A 382 10.13 -28.52 -4.61
N LYS A 383 10.23 -29.58 -3.80
CA LYS A 383 10.22 -30.96 -4.31
C LYS A 383 8.90 -31.32 -5.00
N SER A 384 7.75 -30.93 -4.45
CA SER A 384 6.43 -31.13 -5.09
C SER A 384 6.27 -30.29 -6.36
N TYR A 385 6.80 -29.06 -6.35
CA TYR A 385 6.89 -28.17 -7.49
C TYR A 385 7.71 -28.82 -8.60
N LEU A 386 8.91 -29.27 -8.27
CA LEU A 386 9.75 -30.03 -9.18
C LEU A 386 9.02 -31.26 -9.66
N ARG A 387 8.31 -32.06 -8.86
CA ARG A 387 7.58 -33.25 -9.36
C ARG A 387 6.40 -32.95 -10.27
N GLY A 388 5.97 -31.68 -10.41
CA GLY A 388 4.75 -31.35 -11.14
C GLY A 388 3.47 -31.66 -10.35
N SER A 389 3.58 -31.97 -9.06
CA SER A 389 2.47 -32.38 -8.18
C SER A 389 1.96 -31.25 -7.28
N ALA A 390 2.63 -30.09 -7.24
CA ALA A 390 2.09 -28.92 -6.56
C ALA A 390 0.79 -28.44 -7.23
N GLN A 391 -0.30 -28.41 -6.46
CA GLN A 391 -1.61 -27.97 -6.93
C GLN A 391 -1.85 -26.51 -6.52
N PRO A 392 -2.14 -25.60 -7.46
CA PRO A 392 -2.57 -24.26 -7.12
C PRO A 392 -3.93 -24.29 -6.43
N ARG A 393 -4.13 -23.40 -5.46
CA ARG A 393 -5.43 -23.16 -4.84
C ARG A 393 -5.91 -21.77 -5.23
N ILE A 394 -7.21 -21.62 -5.42
CA ILE A 394 -7.80 -20.28 -5.62
C ILE A 394 -7.65 -19.52 -4.30
N ALA A 395 -6.94 -18.41 -4.34
CA ALA A 395 -6.72 -17.56 -3.18
C ALA A 395 -7.87 -16.58 -2.99
N THR A 396 -8.30 -15.95 -4.09
CA THR A 396 -9.45 -15.05 -4.12
C THR A 396 -9.98 -14.91 -5.54
N TYR A 397 -11.20 -14.40 -5.66
CA TYR A 397 -11.73 -13.91 -6.92
C TYR A 397 -11.64 -12.39 -6.96
N HIS A 398 -11.31 -11.87 -8.14
CA HIS A 398 -11.35 -10.44 -8.43
C HIS A 398 -12.44 -10.16 -9.45
N VAL A 399 -13.08 -9.00 -9.30
CA VAL A 399 -14.11 -8.53 -10.23
C VAL A 399 -13.45 -8.09 -11.53
N VAL A 400 -14.04 -8.46 -12.66
CA VAL A 400 -13.68 -7.84 -13.96
C VAL A 400 -14.34 -6.45 -14.02
N PRO A 401 -13.57 -5.35 -14.13
CA PRO A 401 -14.13 -4.00 -14.13
C PRO A 401 -15.19 -3.81 -15.21
N LYS A 402 -16.24 -3.02 -14.91
CA LYS A 402 -17.41 -2.84 -15.78
C LYS A 402 -17.02 -2.38 -17.18
N ILE A 403 -16.04 -1.50 -17.29
CA ILE A 403 -15.55 -0.98 -18.57
C ILE A 403 -14.98 -2.08 -19.48
N LEU A 404 -14.38 -3.13 -18.90
CA LEU A 404 -13.82 -4.28 -19.61
C LEU A 404 -14.87 -5.39 -19.78
N ALA A 405 -15.75 -5.56 -18.80
CA ALA A 405 -16.81 -6.55 -18.77
C ALA A 405 -17.87 -6.37 -19.88
N ARG A 406 -18.08 -5.14 -20.39
CA ARG A 406 -19.10 -4.80 -21.40
C ARG A 406 -18.97 -5.53 -22.73
N SER A 407 -17.77 -5.97 -23.11
CA SER A 407 -17.52 -6.58 -24.42
C SER A 407 -16.68 -7.84 -24.29
N GLN A 408 -16.91 -8.83 -25.16
CA GLN A 408 -16.09 -10.04 -25.20
C GLN A 408 -14.61 -9.70 -25.40
N LYS A 409 -14.31 -8.79 -26.32
CA LYS A 409 -12.94 -8.29 -26.56
C LYS A 409 -12.29 -7.69 -25.30
N GLY A 410 -13.08 -7.00 -24.46
CA GLY A 410 -12.60 -6.43 -23.20
C GLY A 410 -12.31 -7.50 -22.16
N ARG A 411 -13.17 -8.51 -22.04
CA ARG A 411 -12.97 -9.67 -21.16
C ARG A 411 -11.75 -10.49 -21.56
N ASP A 412 -11.59 -10.77 -22.85
CA ASP A 412 -10.44 -11.51 -23.39
C ASP A 412 -9.14 -10.73 -23.16
N ALA A 413 -9.15 -9.41 -23.43
CA ALA A 413 -8.00 -8.55 -23.17
C ALA A 413 -7.61 -8.52 -21.69
N PHE A 414 -8.59 -8.47 -20.78
CA PHE A 414 -8.34 -8.53 -19.34
C PHE A 414 -7.79 -9.90 -18.93
N GLN A 415 -8.38 -11.00 -19.40
CA GLN A 415 -7.91 -12.36 -19.13
C GLN A 415 -6.47 -12.57 -19.58
N GLU A 416 -6.12 -12.17 -20.81
CA GLU A 416 -4.76 -12.30 -21.32
C GLU A 416 -3.75 -11.48 -20.51
N CYS A 417 -4.11 -10.25 -20.12
CA CYS A 417 -3.23 -9.42 -19.29
C CYS A 417 -3.10 -9.99 -17.87
N TRP A 418 -4.19 -10.48 -17.29
CA TRP A 418 -4.21 -11.12 -15.98
C TRP A 418 -3.31 -12.35 -15.95
N ASN A 419 -3.41 -13.20 -16.97
CA ASN A 419 -2.59 -14.40 -17.13
C ASN A 419 -1.10 -14.10 -17.35
N LYS A 420 -0.79 -12.89 -17.84
CA LYS A 420 0.59 -12.43 -18.10
C LYS A 420 1.27 -11.74 -16.92
N TYR A 421 0.51 -11.19 -15.98
CA TYR A 421 1.10 -10.41 -14.88
C TYR A 421 0.72 -10.95 -13.50
N VAL A 422 -0.47 -11.52 -13.31
CA VAL A 422 -0.99 -11.89 -11.99
C VAL A 422 -0.99 -13.39 -11.78
N SER A 423 -1.80 -14.12 -12.53
CA SER A 423 -2.01 -15.56 -12.36
C SER A 423 -2.73 -16.13 -13.57
N PRO A 424 -2.43 -17.36 -14.02
CA PRO A 424 -3.21 -18.04 -15.04
C PRO A 424 -4.64 -18.28 -14.52
N GLY A 425 -5.64 -17.97 -15.33
CA GLY A 425 -7.06 -18.13 -15.02
C GLY A 425 -7.95 -17.83 -16.21
N PHE A 426 -9.25 -18.08 -16.03
CA PHE A 426 -10.28 -17.77 -17.02
C PHE A 426 -11.33 -16.88 -16.38
N VAL A 427 -11.88 -15.97 -17.18
CA VAL A 427 -13.03 -15.17 -16.75
C VAL A 427 -14.23 -16.09 -16.60
N LEU A 428 -14.87 -16.02 -15.44
CA LEU A 428 -16.03 -16.80 -15.06
C LEU A 428 -17.25 -15.89 -15.07
N GLU A 429 -18.34 -16.35 -15.68
CA GLU A 429 -19.64 -15.70 -15.64
C GLU A 429 -20.42 -16.18 -14.41
N THR A 430 -20.83 -15.26 -13.55
CA THR A 430 -21.46 -15.59 -12.26
C THR A 430 -22.84 -16.21 -12.42
N GLU A 431 -23.57 -15.86 -13.48
CA GLU A 431 -24.86 -16.47 -13.81
C GLU A 431 -24.77 -17.97 -14.08
N THR A 432 -23.66 -18.42 -14.69
CA THR A 432 -23.47 -19.83 -15.05
C THR A 432 -22.96 -20.70 -13.89
N LYS A 433 -22.43 -20.09 -12.82
CA LYS A 433 -21.82 -20.79 -11.68
C LYS A 433 -22.17 -20.14 -10.34
N PRO A 434 -23.46 -20.13 -9.94
CA PRO A 434 -23.92 -19.50 -8.69
C PRO A 434 -23.30 -20.13 -7.43
N GLU A 435 -22.88 -21.41 -7.52
CA GLU A 435 -22.17 -22.11 -6.46
C GLU A 435 -20.87 -21.41 -6.02
N ILE A 436 -20.24 -20.63 -6.91
CA ILE A 436 -19.02 -19.88 -6.58
C ILE A 436 -19.34 -18.75 -5.59
N LEU A 437 -20.47 -18.07 -5.81
CA LEU A 437 -20.95 -17.04 -4.89
C LEU A 437 -21.31 -17.67 -3.55
N GLN A 438 -22.02 -18.81 -3.56
CA GLN A 438 -22.43 -19.50 -2.34
C GLN A 438 -21.24 -20.07 -1.53
N LYS A 439 -20.22 -20.63 -2.19
CA LYS A 439 -19.04 -21.22 -1.54
C LYS A 439 -18.10 -20.18 -0.93
N TYR A 440 -17.98 -19.01 -1.54
CA TYR A 440 -17.07 -17.96 -1.08
C TYR A 440 -17.73 -16.91 -0.18
N PHE A 441 -19.02 -16.64 -0.36
CA PHE A 441 -19.74 -15.62 0.39
C PHE A 441 -20.75 -16.18 1.38
N GLY A 442 -21.07 -17.49 1.35
CA GLY A 442 -22.14 -18.06 2.19
C GLY A 442 -23.55 -17.58 1.81
N ILE A 443 -23.66 -16.71 0.81
CA ILE A 443 -24.92 -16.12 0.34
C ILE A 443 -25.40 -16.98 -0.83
N GLY A 444 -26.16 -18.03 -0.51
CA GLY A 444 -27.30 -18.35 -1.36
C GLY A 444 -28.36 -17.24 -1.16
N PRO A 445 -29.32 -17.05 -2.08
CA PRO A 445 -30.41 -16.12 -1.83
C PRO A 445 -31.23 -16.66 -0.66
N SER A 446 -30.95 -16.20 0.56
CA SER A 446 -31.89 -16.40 1.64
C SER A 446 -33.06 -15.46 1.34
N LEU A 447 -34.23 -16.07 1.12
CA LEU A 447 -35.50 -15.39 0.98
C LEU A 447 -35.79 -14.45 2.18
N ALA A 448 -35.09 -14.65 3.31
CA ALA A 448 -35.23 -13.91 4.55
C ALA A 448 -34.67 -12.48 4.51
N GLU A 449 -33.72 -12.14 3.63
CA GLU A 449 -33.19 -10.76 3.53
C GLU A 449 -33.91 -9.89 2.51
N ARG A 450 -34.79 -10.45 1.67
CA ARG A 450 -35.69 -9.66 0.82
C ARG A 450 -36.87 -9.04 1.58
N LEU A 451 -37.13 -9.47 2.80
CA LEU A 451 -38.27 -9.02 3.62
C LEU A 451 -37.91 -7.96 4.69
N LEU A 452 -36.65 -7.51 4.75
CA LEU A 452 -36.21 -6.46 5.68
C LEU A 452 -35.91 -5.11 5.00
N TRP A 453 -36.20 -5.00 3.70
CA TRP A 453 -36.08 -3.76 2.92
C TRP A 453 -37.26 -3.60 1.94
N GLU A 454 -38.48 -3.87 2.43
CA GLU A 454 -39.61 -2.97 2.15
C GLU A 454 -39.65 -1.88 3.22
#